data_AF-A0A933LB30-F1
#
_entry.id   AF-A0A933LB30-F1
#
_cell.length_a   1.000
_cell.length_b   1.000
_cell.length_c   1.000
_cell.angle_alpha   90.00
_cell.angle_beta   90.00
_cell.angle_gamma   90.00
#
_symmetry.space_group_name_H-M   'P 1'
#
loop_
_entity.id
_entity.type
_entity.pdbx_description
1 polymer ?
#
loop_
_entity_poly.entity_id
_entity_poly.type
_entity_poly.pdbx_seq_one_letter_code
_entity_poly.pdbx_strand_id
1 'polypeptide(L)'
;MGPEPVRAPDPRHRWWAIPLAVVGFLCLGTVLAAAVVPSKFFVDKKGCEEQDAGDDCSVEFALVPADAEPVEPRLDIEGTTIYPSDGEIYFVTIRQPKITMLDWFVTRNSPAARMMTYENKFGDQTEEQLLQSGQRQMTGAKDRATYVALKAAGFPVSRKDGAAVVDYVICLKANEANTTCIDEPPAADVLKPNDIITSLDGTTVDTLDDLQPILAEIEPGDTVPITLERDGDTIETEVETILAPGEDEERTIIGFSPVDTTTVDLPEGLTVDFDTE
;
A
#
# COMPACT_ATOMS: atom_id res chain seq x y z
N MET A 1 14.08 -5.16 -79.61
CA MET A 1 14.43 -5.94 -78.42
C MET A 1 13.14 -6.18 -77.65
N GLY A 2 12.57 -7.38 -77.75
CA GLY A 2 11.46 -7.77 -76.88
C GLY A 2 11.98 -8.07 -75.48
N PRO A 3 11.19 -7.87 -74.41
CA PRO A 3 11.64 -8.15 -73.05
C PRO A 3 11.94 -9.65 -72.91
N GLU A 4 13.13 -9.97 -72.39
CA GLU A 4 13.47 -11.35 -72.03
C GLU A 4 12.45 -11.90 -71.02
N PRO A 5 11.97 -13.14 -71.19
CA PRO A 5 11.08 -13.75 -70.22
C PRO A 5 11.84 -13.95 -68.90
N VAL A 6 11.44 -13.21 -67.87
CA VAL A 6 11.97 -13.36 -66.51
C VAL A 6 11.69 -14.79 -66.05
N ARG A 7 12.74 -15.62 -66.03
CA ARG A 7 12.66 -17.01 -65.59
C ARG A 7 12.43 -17.01 -64.08
N ALA A 8 11.29 -17.52 -63.63
CA ALA A 8 11.03 -17.66 -62.21
C ALA A 8 12.13 -18.54 -61.57
N PRO A 9 12.69 -18.14 -60.41
CA PRO A 9 13.76 -18.89 -59.76
C PRO A 9 13.30 -20.31 -59.42
N ASP A 10 14.18 -21.29 -59.63
CA ASP A 10 13.92 -22.71 -59.40
C ASP A 10 13.45 -22.94 -57.94
N PRO A 11 12.33 -23.65 -57.70
CA PRO A 11 11.79 -23.89 -56.36
C PRO A 11 12.79 -24.57 -55.39
N ARG A 12 13.83 -25.24 -55.90
CA ARG A 12 14.93 -25.80 -55.09
C ARG A 12 15.75 -24.71 -54.37
N HIS A 13 15.80 -23.49 -54.90
CA HIS A 13 16.42 -22.33 -54.27
C HIS A 13 15.52 -21.64 -53.23
N ARG A 14 14.43 -22.27 -52.77
CA ARG A 14 13.58 -21.74 -51.67
C ARG A 14 13.66 -22.58 -50.39
N TRP A 15 14.35 -23.71 -50.41
CA TRP A 15 14.46 -24.64 -49.26
C TRP A 15 15.19 -24.07 -48.04
N TRP A 16 16.04 -23.06 -48.22
CA TRP A 16 16.76 -22.35 -47.17
C TRP A 16 15.94 -21.19 -46.59
N ALA A 17 14.94 -20.71 -47.34
CA ALA A 17 14.00 -19.69 -46.86
C ALA A 17 12.98 -20.26 -45.87
N ILE A 18 12.60 -21.55 -46.00
CA ILE A 18 11.67 -22.22 -45.09
C ILE A 18 12.22 -22.31 -43.66
N PRO A 19 13.42 -22.85 -43.38
CA PRO A 19 13.95 -22.91 -42.02
C PRO A 19 14.20 -21.50 -41.45
N LEU A 20 14.63 -20.55 -42.27
CA LEU A 20 14.77 -19.14 -41.86
C LEU A 20 13.43 -18.52 -41.46
N ALA A 21 12.38 -18.74 -42.25
CA ALA A 21 11.03 -18.27 -41.92
C ALA A 21 10.49 -18.94 -40.65
N VAL A 22 10.71 -20.25 -40.49
CA VAL A 22 10.31 -21.00 -39.28
C VAL A 22 11.02 -20.45 -38.04
N VAL A 23 12.34 -20.22 -38.10
CA VAL A 23 13.08 -19.61 -37.00
C VAL A 23 12.57 -18.19 -36.71
N GLY A 24 12.28 -17.40 -37.74
CA GLY A 24 11.70 -16.06 -37.57
C GLY A 24 10.34 -16.10 -36.84
N PHE A 25 9.44 -16.99 -37.26
CA PHE A 25 8.14 -17.16 -36.59
C PHE A 25 8.27 -17.74 -35.19
N LEU A 26 9.23 -18.64 -34.94
CA LEU A 26 9.50 -19.17 -33.60
C LEU A 26 10.05 -18.08 -32.68
N CYS A 27 11.03 -17.29 -33.12
CA CYS A 27 11.54 -16.17 -32.34
C CYS A 27 10.43 -15.17 -32.00
N LEU A 28 9.63 -14.79 -32.99
CA LEU A 28 8.51 -13.87 -32.77
C LEU A 28 7.45 -14.49 -31.83
N GLY A 29 7.16 -15.79 -32.00
CA GLY A 29 6.29 -16.55 -31.10
C GLY A 29 6.82 -16.61 -29.67
N THR A 30 8.12 -16.79 -29.46
CA THR A 30 8.73 -16.79 -28.12
C THR A 30 8.67 -15.42 -27.45
N VAL A 31 8.86 -14.33 -28.20
CA VAL A 31 8.74 -12.97 -27.65
C VAL A 31 7.29 -12.67 -27.28
N LEU A 32 6.33 -13.03 -28.14
CA LEU A 32 4.91 -12.87 -27.85
C LEU A 32 4.49 -13.72 -26.63
N ALA A 33 4.98 -14.95 -26.52
CA ALA A 33 4.73 -15.79 -25.35
C ALA A 33 5.33 -15.16 -24.08
N ALA A 34 6.59 -14.71 -24.13
CA ALA A 34 7.25 -14.06 -22.99
C ALA A 34 6.57 -12.74 -22.57
N ALA A 35 5.90 -12.05 -23.48
CA ALA A 35 5.16 -10.82 -23.21
C ALA A 35 3.82 -11.03 -22.48
N VAL A 36 3.33 -12.27 -22.36
CA VAL A 36 2.04 -12.57 -21.70
C VAL A 36 2.23 -13.51 -20.52
N VAL A 37 3.26 -14.34 -20.54
CA VAL A 37 3.57 -15.28 -19.46
C VAL A 37 4.05 -14.51 -18.21
N PRO A 38 3.38 -14.67 -17.05
CA PRO A 38 3.80 -14.04 -15.80
C PRO A 38 5.21 -14.49 -15.38
N SER A 39 6.01 -13.58 -14.81
CA SER A 39 7.38 -13.89 -14.40
C SER A 39 7.49 -14.92 -13.29
N LYS A 40 6.46 -15.03 -12.43
CA LYS A 40 6.47 -15.90 -11.26
C LYS A 40 6.67 -17.39 -11.54
N PHE A 41 6.37 -17.83 -12.75
CA PHE A 41 6.55 -19.22 -13.14
C PHE A 41 8.01 -19.60 -13.47
N PHE A 42 8.92 -18.62 -13.56
CA PHE A 42 10.28 -18.84 -14.08
C PHE A 42 11.38 -18.06 -13.35
N VAL A 43 11.02 -17.11 -12.49
CA VAL A 43 11.97 -16.17 -11.89
C VAL A 43 11.73 -16.05 -10.40
N ASP A 44 12.77 -16.35 -9.63
CA ASP A 44 12.82 -16.11 -8.19
C ASP A 44 13.66 -14.87 -7.85
N LYS A 45 13.28 -14.18 -6.77
CA LYS A 45 13.97 -12.98 -6.28
C LYS A 45 15.32 -13.36 -5.67
N LYS A 46 16.38 -12.67 -6.11
CA LYS A 46 17.75 -12.94 -5.64
C LYS A 46 17.93 -12.53 -4.18
N GLY A 47 18.37 -13.46 -3.33
CA GLY A 47 18.62 -13.18 -1.90
C GLY A 47 17.36 -13.15 -1.03
N CYS A 48 16.24 -13.65 -1.55
CA CYS A 48 14.94 -13.68 -0.88
C CYS A 48 15.00 -14.45 0.45
N GLU A 49 15.55 -15.68 0.47
CA GLU A 49 15.65 -16.51 1.68
C GLU A 49 16.46 -15.88 2.84
N GLU A 50 17.30 -14.87 2.57
CA GLU A 50 18.10 -14.17 3.59
C GLU A 50 17.47 -12.84 4.06
N GLN A 51 16.58 -12.22 3.28
CA GLN A 51 16.05 -10.87 3.52
C GLN A 51 14.53 -10.80 3.69
N ASP A 52 13.78 -11.74 3.13
CA ASP A 52 12.33 -11.78 3.19
C ASP A 52 11.94 -13.03 4.02
N ALA A 53 11.01 -12.89 4.96
CA ALA A 53 10.61 -13.98 5.86
C ALA A 53 9.68 -15.02 5.19
N GLY A 54 9.40 -14.86 3.90
CA GLY A 54 8.42 -15.63 3.14
C GLY A 54 8.98 -16.86 2.43
N ASP A 55 8.15 -17.91 2.31
CA ASP A 55 8.48 -19.15 1.63
C ASP A 55 8.36 -19.05 0.09
N ASP A 56 7.57 -18.10 -0.45
CA ASP A 56 7.39 -17.89 -1.90
C ASP A 56 8.27 -16.75 -2.44
N CYS A 57 9.38 -17.14 -3.04
CA CYS A 57 10.34 -16.22 -3.65
C CYS A 57 10.05 -15.86 -5.11
N SER A 58 8.88 -16.25 -5.65
CA SER A 58 8.55 -15.99 -7.05
C SER A 58 8.30 -14.49 -7.32
N VAL A 59 8.93 -13.96 -8.36
CA VAL A 59 8.78 -12.55 -8.75
C VAL A 59 7.47 -12.37 -9.49
N GLU A 60 6.51 -11.63 -8.91
CA GLU A 60 5.25 -11.27 -9.57
C GLU A 60 5.16 -9.78 -9.93
N PHE A 61 5.84 -8.91 -9.17
CA PHE A 61 5.78 -7.45 -9.32
C PHE A 61 7.17 -6.83 -9.46
N ALA A 62 7.21 -5.58 -9.92
CA ALA A 62 8.42 -4.76 -9.84
C ALA A 62 8.07 -3.34 -9.40
N LEU A 63 8.83 -2.80 -8.46
CA LEU A 63 8.85 -1.39 -8.14
C LEU A 63 9.66 -0.67 -9.22
N VAL A 64 9.01 0.21 -9.96
CA VAL A 64 9.61 0.98 -11.06
C VAL A 64 9.24 2.46 -10.97
N PRO A 65 10.16 3.37 -11.34
CA PRO A 65 9.83 4.79 -11.41
C PRO A 65 8.78 5.03 -12.48
N ALA A 66 7.92 6.01 -12.24
CA ALA A 66 6.95 6.51 -13.20
C ALA A 66 7.11 8.02 -13.35
N ASP A 67 5.99 8.74 -13.37
CA ASP A 67 5.93 10.16 -13.68
C ASP A 67 6.25 11.02 -12.45
N ALA A 68 6.71 12.24 -12.71
CA ALA A 68 6.91 13.27 -11.72
C ALA A 68 6.07 14.49 -12.10
N GLU A 69 5.12 14.86 -11.23
CA GLU A 69 4.10 15.87 -11.52
C GLU A 69 4.18 17.00 -10.50
N PRO A 70 4.02 18.27 -10.90
CA PRO A 70 4.06 19.39 -9.97
C PRO A 70 2.88 19.31 -8.98
N VAL A 71 3.14 19.68 -7.72
CA VAL A 71 2.13 19.69 -6.64
C VAL A 71 1.24 20.92 -6.73
N GLU A 72 1.79 22.07 -7.14
CA GLU A 72 1.10 23.36 -7.10
C GLU A 72 -0.27 23.36 -7.81
N PRO A 73 -0.44 22.75 -9.01
CA PRO A 73 -1.75 22.71 -9.66
C PRO A 73 -2.79 21.81 -8.97
N ARG A 74 -2.37 20.97 -8.01
CA ARG A 74 -3.24 20.04 -7.29
C ARG A 74 -3.80 20.60 -5.98
N LEU A 75 -3.41 21.83 -5.61
CA LEU A 75 -3.84 22.48 -4.38
C LEU A 75 -4.66 23.72 -4.74
N ASP A 76 -5.92 23.72 -4.34
CA ASP A 76 -6.80 24.88 -4.46
C ASP A 76 -7.10 25.46 -3.08
N ILE A 77 -6.90 26.76 -2.93
CA ILE A 77 -7.12 27.47 -1.67
C ILE A 77 -7.99 28.70 -1.95
N GLU A 78 -9.18 28.74 -1.36
CA GLU A 78 -10.08 29.87 -1.46
C GLU A 78 -10.19 30.61 -0.12
N GLY A 79 -10.46 31.91 -0.17
CA GLY A 79 -10.73 32.71 1.03
C GLY A 79 -9.52 33.36 1.70
N THR A 80 -8.32 33.24 1.11
CA THR A 80 -7.12 33.95 1.58
C THR A 80 -6.24 34.41 0.42
N THR A 81 -5.25 35.26 0.72
CA THR A 81 -4.25 35.69 -0.26
C THR A 81 -3.20 34.60 -0.42
N ILE A 82 -3.07 34.07 -1.64
CA ILE A 82 -2.01 33.13 -2.02
C ILE A 82 -0.83 33.92 -2.60
N TYR A 83 0.38 33.52 -2.24
CA TYR A 83 1.62 34.08 -2.77
C TYR A 83 2.26 33.09 -3.73
N PRO A 84 2.87 33.55 -4.84
CA PRO A 84 3.60 32.68 -5.73
C PRO A 84 4.80 32.06 -5.01
N SER A 85 5.08 30.80 -5.33
CA SER A 85 6.22 30.06 -4.80
C SER A 85 7.48 30.33 -5.65
N ASP A 86 8.66 30.44 -5.01
CA ASP A 86 9.94 30.63 -5.70
C ASP A 86 10.54 29.31 -6.26
N GLY A 87 9.85 28.18 -6.07
CA GLY A 87 10.31 26.86 -6.49
C GLY A 87 9.19 25.83 -6.52
N GLU A 88 9.45 24.72 -7.21
CA GLU A 88 8.46 23.69 -7.46
C GLU A 88 8.68 22.48 -6.55
N ILE A 89 7.57 21.93 -6.03
CA ILE A 89 7.55 20.64 -5.37
C ILE A 89 6.89 19.66 -6.34
N TYR A 90 7.46 18.46 -6.47
CA TYR A 90 6.98 17.42 -7.36
C TYR A 90 6.53 16.18 -6.58
N PHE A 91 5.38 15.64 -6.93
CA PHE A 91 5.00 14.27 -6.57
C PHE A 91 5.72 13.31 -7.49
N VAL A 92 6.56 12.46 -6.92
CA VAL A 92 7.23 11.37 -7.64
C VAL A 92 6.41 10.10 -7.48
N THR A 93 5.93 9.56 -8.60
CA THR A 93 5.14 8.34 -8.60
C THR A 93 6.04 7.14 -8.81
N ILE A 94 5.87 6.14 -7.95
CA ILE A 94 6.48 4.82 -8.11
C ILE A 94 5.33 3.84 -8.35
N ARG A 95 5.46 3.03 -9.41
CA ARG A 95 4.45 2.00 -9.74
C ARG A 95 4.95 0.63 -9.33
N GLN A 96 4.00 -0.25 -8.99
CA GLN A 96 4.24 -1.66 -8.66
C GLN A 96 3.37 -2.59 -9.53
N PRO A 97 3.52 -2.57 -10.88
CA PRO A 97 2.74 -3.42 -11.78
C PRO A 97 3.11 -4.89 -11.62
N LYS A 98 2.18 -5.77 -12.03
CA LYS A 98 2.52 -7.17 -12.35
C LYS A 98 3.41 -7.18 -13.58
N ILE A 99 4.46 -8.00 -13.56
CA ILE A 99 5.43 -8.06 -14.66
C ILE A 99 5.39 -9.40 -15.38
N THR A 100 5.66 -9.36 -16.68
CA THR A 100 5.80 -10.55 -17.53
C THR A 100 7.26 -11.00 -17.60
N MET A 101 7.49 -12.16 -18.21
CA MET A 101 8.85 -12.65 -18.48
C MET A 101 9.67 -11.69 -19.32
N LEU A 102 9.04 -11.04 -20.31
CA LEU A 102 9.71 -10.04 -21.14
C LEU A 102 10.06 -8.79 -20.33
N ASP A 103 9.14 -8.30 -19.50
CA ASP A 103 9.37 -7.13 -18.64
C ASP A 103 10.55 -7.38 -17.69
N TRP A 104 10.57 -8.53 -17.02
CA TRP A 104 11.69 -8.93 -16.18
C TRP A 104 13.01 -8.97 -16.97
N PHE A 105 13.02 -9.57 -18.16
CA PHE A 105 14.25 -9.69 -18.96
C PHE A 105 14.85 -8.32 -19.33
N VAL A 106 13.99 -7.33 -19.60
CA VAL A 106 14.40 -5.96 -19.93
C VAL A 106 14.80 -5.17 -18.67
N THR A 107 14.11 -5.36 -17.56
CA THR A 107 14.28 -4.55 -16.34
C THR A 107 15.29 -5.12 -15.33
N ARG A 108 15.66 -6.40 -15.40
CA ARG A 108 16.54 -7.10 -14.43
C ARG A 108 17.90 -6.46 -14.17
N ASN A 109 18.42 -5.68 -15.11
CA ASN A 109 19.71 -4.99 -14.98
C ASN A 109 19.57 -3.48 -14.72
N SER A 110 18.35 -2.99 -14.56
CA SER A 110 18.10 -1.57 -14.26
C SER A 110 18.30 -1.33 -12.77
N PRO A 111 19.16 -0.38 -12.36
CA PRO A 111 19.31 -0.03 -10.95
C PRO A 111 18.07 0.67 -10.38
N ALA A 112 17.16 1.15 -11.23
CA ALA A 112 15.93 1.81 -10.83
C ALA A 112 14.74 0.84 -10.64
N ALA A 113 14.88 -0.43 -11.01
CA ALA A 113 13.83 -1.44 -10.85
C ALA A 113 14.17 -2.37 -9.69
N ARG A 114 13.19 -2.62 -8.81
CA ARG A 114 13.32 -3.62 -7.73
C ARG A 114 12.24 -4.68 -7.88
N MET A 115 12.66 -5.93 -8.01
CA MET A 115 11.74 -7.07 -8.10
C MET A 115 11.06 -7.31 -6.75
N MET A 116 9.77 -7.63 -6.79
CA MET A 116 8.93 -7.82 -5.61
C MET A 116 8.15 -9.14 -5.72
N THR A 117 8.11 -9.86 -4.61
CA THR A 117 7.19 -10.98 -4.40
C THR A 117 5.79 -10.45 -4.03
N TYR A 118 4.81 -11.34 -3.91
CA TYR A 118 3.48 -10.96 -3.40
C TYR A 118 3.57 -10.40 -1.98
N GLU A 119 4.29 -11.10 -1.10
CA GLU A 119 4.49 -10.70 0.30
C GLU A 119 5.22 -9.36 0.43
N ASN A 120 6.22 -9.08 -0.41
CA ASN A 120 6.86 -7.76 -0.39
C ASN A 120 5.92 -6.60 -0.71
N LYS A 121 4.86 -6.84 -1.51
CA LYS A 121 3.92 -5.79 -1.94
C LYS A 121 2.77 -5.64 -0.96
N PHE A 122 2.23 -6.75 -0.49
CA PHE A 122 0.99 -6.76 0.29
C PHE A 122 1.19 -7.13 1.76
N GLY A 123 2.34 -7.67 2.14
CA GLY A 123 2.59 -8.20 3.49
C GLY A 123 1.51 -9.22 3.86
N ASP A 124 0.95 -9.05 5.05
CA ASP A 124 -0.17 -9.86 5.57
C ASP A 124 -1.56 -9.34 5.14
N GLN A 125 -1.62 -8.31 4.29
CA GLN A 125 -2.86 -7.66 3.87
C GLN A 125 -3.33 -8.18 2.49
N THR A 126 -4.63 -8.12 2.25
CA THR A 126 -5.19 -8.30 0.90
C THR A 126 -5.07 -7.01 0.08
N GLU A 127 -5.16 -7.11 -1.25
CA GLU A 127 -5.16 -5.93 -2.14
C GLU A 127 -6.28 -4.94 -1.79
N GLU A 128 -7.48 -5.45 -1.45
CA GLU A 128 -8.61 -4.60 -1.07
C GLU A 128 -8.37 -3.88 0.26
N GLN A 129 -7.83 -4.58 1.27
CA GLN A 129 -7.48 -3.97 2.56
C GLN A 129 -6.39 -2.90 2.40
N LEU A 130 -5.38 -3.16 1.57
CA LEU A 130 -4.32 -2.18 1.30
C LEU A 130 -4.88 -0.91 0.64
N LEU A 131 -5.80 -1.06 -0.32
CA LEU A 131 -6.45 0.08 -0.97
C LEU A 131 -7.33 0.87 -0.01
N GLN A 132 -8.16 0.20 0.79
CA GLN A 132 -9.04 0.86 1.77
C GLN A 132 -8.25 1.55 2.89
N SER A 133 -7.18 0.91 3.39
CA SER A 133 -6.29 1.51 4.37
C SER A 133 -5.55 2.71 3.77
N GLY A 134 -5.03 2.58 2.54
CA GLY A 134 -4.34 3.66 1.83
C GLY A 134 -5.23 4.89 1.58
N GLN A 135 -6.50 4.69 1.21
CA GLN A 135 -7.46 5.78 1.05
C GLN A 135 -7.72 6.51 2.37
N ARG A 136 -7.90 5.78 3.48
CA ARG A 136 -8.10 6.38 4.81
C ARG A 136 -6.87 7.13 5.30
N GLN A 137 -5.69 6.55 5.12
CA GLN A 137 -4.41 7.21 5.44
C GLN A 137 -4.23 8.49 4.63
N MET A 138 -4.62 8.51 3.34
CA MET A 138 -4.55 9.70 2.50
C MET A 138 -5.48 10.81 2.99
N THR A 139 -6.71 10.49 3.39
CA THR A 139 -7.64 11.47 3.99
C THR A 139 -7.04 12.09 5.24
N GLY A 140 -6.57 11.28 6.20
CA GLY A 140 -5.93 11.80 7.43
C GLY A 140 -4.65 12.60 7.14
N ALA A 141 -3.88 12.21 6.10
CA ALA A 141 -2.70 12.96 5.68
C ALA A 141 -3.05 14.37 5.13
N LYS A 142 -4.14 14.51 4.36
CA LYS A 142 -4.63 15.81 3.87
C LYS A 142 -5.01 16.73 5.04
N ASP A 143 -5.74 16.21 6.02
CA ASP A 143 -6.17 16.97 7.19
C ASP A 143 -4.97 17.42 8.03
N ARG A 144 -4.05 16.51 8.36
CA ARG A 144 -2.83 16.86 9.11
C ARG A 144 -1.96 17.87 8.38
N ALA A 145 -1.78 17.71 7.07
CA ALA A 145 -1.01 18.67 6.26
C ALA A 145 -1.64 20.06 6.31
N THR A 146 -2.96 20.14 6.16
CA THR A 146 -3.73 21.39 6.25
C THR A 146 -3.58 22.05 7.62
N TYR A 147 -3.74 21.28 8.69
CA TYR A 147 -3.58 21.77 10.06
C TYR A 147 -2.18 22.36 10.30
N VAL A 148 -1.13 21.61 9.97
CA VAL A 148 0.25 22.03 10.22
C VAL A 148 0.61 23.26 9.37
N ALA A 149 0.22 23.28 8.10
CA ALA A 149 0.49 24.40 7.19
C ALA A 149 -0.21 25.68 7.64
N LEU A 150 -1.51 25.62 7.91
CA LEU A 150 -2.29 26.79 8.33
C LEU A 150 -1.88 27.30 9.71
N LYS A 151 -1.56 26.38 10.65
CA LYS A 151 -1.02 26.75 11.96
C LYS A 151 0.31 27.46 11.84
N ALA A 152 1.22 26.96 10.98
CA ALA A 152 2.50 27.62 10.72
C ALA A 152 2.32 28.99 10.04
N ALA A 153 1.30 29.15 9.21
CA ALA A 153 0.93 30.42 8.59
C ALA A 153 0.19 31.38 9.55
N GLY A 154 -0.08 30.97 10.80
CA GLY A 154 -0.69 31.80 11.84
C GLY A 154 -2.22 31.88 11.80
N PHE A 155 -2.88 31.01 11.05
CA PHE A 155 -4.35 30.92 11.05
C PHE A 155 -4.86 30.29 12.35
N PRO A 156 -6.05 30.71 12.84
CA PRO A 156 -6.69 30.13 14.00
C PRO A 156 -7.35 28.79 13.63
N VAL A 157 -6.55 27.77 13.38
CA VAL A 157 -7.03 26.40 13.12
C VAL A 157 -7.13 25.58 14.39
N SER A 158 -8.21 24.83 14.53
CA SER A 158 -8.40 23.87 15.62
C SER A 158 -8.39 22.45 15.07
N ARG A 159 -7.70 21.55 15.77
CA ARG A 159 -7.78 20.10 15.55
C ARG A 159 -8.83 19.57 16.49
N LYS A 160 -9.77 18.78 15.98
CA LYS A 160 -10.63 17.92 16.79
C LYS A 160 -10.10 16.51 16.63
N ASP A 161 -9.48 16.02 17.69
CA ASP A 161 -9.07 14.63 17.76
C ASP A 161 -10.33 13.76 17.71
N GLY A 162 -10.28 12.71 16.90
CA GLY A 162 -11.41 11.83 16.69
C GLY A 162 -11.37 10.61 17.59
N ALA A 163 -12.53 9.95 17.72
CA ALA A 163 -12.70 8.76 18.55
C ALA A 163 -11.81 7.60 18.06
N ALA A 164 -11.44 6.71 18.98
CA ALA A 164 -10.68 5.50 18.69
C ALA A 164 -11.54 4.46 17.97
N VAL A 165 -11.59 4.51 16.63
CA VAL A 165 -12.38 3.59 15.81
C VAL A 165 -11.53 2.45 15.27
N VAL A 166 -11.98 1.23 15.46
CA VAL A 166 -11.34 0.02 14.94
C VAL A 166 -11.51 -0.06 13.42
N ASP A 167 -10.40 -0.09 12.69
CA ASP A 167 -10.39 -0.39 11.26
C ASP A 167 -10.47 -1.91 11.04
N TYR A 168 -9.38 -2.59 11.38
CA TYR A 168 -9.24 -4.04 11.30
C TYR A 168 -8.32 -4.52 12.42
N VAL A 169 -8.46 -5.79 12.79
CA VAL A 169 -7.57 -6.45 13.75
C VAL A 169 -6.33 -6.95 12.99
N ILE A 170 -5.14 -6.72 13.54
CA ILE A 170 -3.89 -7.08 12.86
C ILE A 170 -3.75 -8.60 12.79
N CYS A 171 -3.01 -9.10 11.80
CA CYS A 171 -2.63 -10.50 11.76
C CYS A 171 -1.25 -10.70 12.42
N LEU A 172 -1.10 -11.67 13.32
CA LEU A 172 0.20 -11.99 13.92
C LEU A 172 0.99 -12.96 13.04
N LYS A 173 0.28 -13.86 12.34
CA LYS A 173 0.88 -14.79 11.38
C LYS A 173 -0.09 -15.15 10.27
N ALA A 174 0.31 -14.94 9.02
CA ALA A 174 -0.42 -15.40 7.84
C ALA A 174 -0.10 -16.87 7.49
N ASN A 175 -0.98 -17.50 6.70
CA ASN A 175 -0.71 -18.81 6.09
C ASN A 175 0.42 -18.72 5.04
N GLU A 176 0.97 -19.86 4.62
CA GLU A 176 2.04 -19.92 3.58
C GLU A 176 1.67 -19.22 2.26
N ALA A 177 0.38 -19.05 1.98
CA ALA A 177 -0.11 -18.39 0.78
C ALA A 177 -0.37 -16.87 0.96
N ASN A 178 -0.17 -16.33 2.16
CA ASN A 178 -0.48 -14.93 2.53
C ASN A 178 -1.91 -14.50 2.16
N THR A 179 -2.87 -15.40 2.30
CA THR A 179 -4.29 -15.16 1.98
C THR A 179 -5.19 -15.15 3.20
N THR A 180 -4.74 -15.71 4.32
CA THR A 180 -5.59 -15.92 5.50
C THR A 180 -4.73 -15.84 6.74
N CYS A 181 -5.24 -15.15 7.76
CA CYS A 181 -4.59 -15.12 9.06
C CYS A 181 -4.76 -16.48 9.76
N ILE A 182 -3.66 -17.05 10.24
CA ILE A 182 -3.66 -18.32 10.99
C ILE A 182 -3.39 -18.12 12.47
N ASP A 183 -2.83 -16.96 12.84
CA ASP A 183 -2.62 -16.54 14.22
C ASP A 183 -3.13 -15.11 14.37
N GLU A 184 -4.29 -14.98 15.02
CA GLU A 184 -4.95 -13.72 15.28
C GLU A 184 -4.66 -13.29 16.72
N PRO A 185 -4.54 -11.98 17.00
CA PRO A 185 -4.40 -11.51 18.37
C PRO A 185 -5.70 -11.77 19.15
N PRO A 186 -5.66 -11.84 20.49
CA PRO A 186 -6.85 -12.03 21.32
C PRO A 186 -7.96 -11.01 21.05
N ALA A 187 -7.61 -9.81 20.59
CA ALA A 187 -8.55 -8.79 20.18
C ALA A 187 -9.48 -9.21 19.03
N ALA A 188 -9.14 -10.20 18.21
CA ALA A 188 -9.98 -10.68 17.10
C ALA A 188 -11.30 -11.31 17.57
N ASP A 189 -11.31 -11.90 18.77
CA ASP A 189 -12.51 -12.51 19.36
C ASP A 189 -13.49 -11.44 19.88
N VAL A 190 -13.01 -10.22 20.09
CA VAL A 190 -13.70 -9.16 20.84
C VAL A 190 -14.07 -7.99 19.93
N LEU A 191 -13.08 -7.47 19.20
CA LEU A 191 -13.17 -6.28 18.36
C LEU A 191 -13.64 -6.63 16.95
N LYS A 192 -14.44 -5.72 16.38
CA LYS A 192 -14.93 -5.78 15.00
C LYS A 192 -14.66 -4.44 14.31
N PRO A 193 -14.56 -4.45 12.97
CA PRO A 193 -14.51 -3.21 12.21
C PRO A 193 -15.68 -2.27 12.57
N ASN A 194 -15.36 -0.98 12.74
CA ASN A 194 -16.25 0.11 13.18
C ASN A 194 -16.63 0.14 14.66
N ASP A 195 -16.05 -0.68 15.51
CA ASP A 195 -16.18 -0.48 16.96
C ASP A 195 -15.52 0.82 17.39
N ILE A 196 -16.18 1.55 18.30
CA ILE A 196 -15.62 2.77 18.91
C ILE A 196 -15.19 2.43 20.33
N ILE A 197 -13.91 2.53 20.64
CA ILE A 197 -13.41 2.29 22.00
C ILE A 197 -13.66 3.56 22.83
N THR A 198 -14.40 3.40 23.93
CA THR A 198 -14.81 4.50 24.83
C THR A 198 -14.17 4.42 26.21
N SER A 199 -13.63 3.27 26.59
CA SER A 199 -12.85 3.10 27.82
C SER A 199 -11.90 1.91 27.71
N LEU A 200 -10.73 2.02 28.35
CA LEU A 200 -9.74 0.96 28.49
C LEU A 200 -9.18 0.97 29.91
N ASP A 201 -9.14 -0.19 30.56
CA ASP A 201 -8.69 -0.35 31.96
C ASP A 201 -9.36 0.63 32.94
N GLY A 202 -10.67 0.84 32.76
CA GLY A 202 -11.45 1.80 33.56
C GLY A 202 -11.13 3.28 33.32
N THR A 203 -10.21 3.59 32.39
CA THR A 203 -9.88 4.94 31.96
C THR A 203 -10.67 5.29 30.70
N THR A 204 -11.36 6.43 30.70
CA THR A 204 -12.11 6.92 29.55
C THR A 204 -11.19 7.21 28.37
N VAL A 205 -11.62 6.79 27.19
CA VAL A 205 -10.95 7.01 25.90
C VAL A 205 -11.88 7.88 25.07
N ASP A 206 -11.57 9.18 24.97
CA ASP A 206 -12.33 10.12 24.14
C ASP A 206 -11.75 10.17 22.73
N THR A 207 -10.44 9.96 22.61
CA THR A 207 -9.67 10.12 21.39
C THR A 207 -8.70 8.96 21.18
N LEU A 208 -8.26 8.77 19.94
CA LEU A 208 -7.24 7.76 19.63
C LEU A 208 -5.94 7.96 20.42
N ASP A 209 -5.54 9.22 20.64
CA ASP A 209 -4.29 9.58 21.32
C ASP A 209 -4.31 9.20 22.82
N ASP A 210 -5.50 8.99 23.41
CA ASP A 210 -5.65 8.57 24.81
C ASP A 210 -5.26 7.11 25.06
N LEU A 211 -5.28 6.24 24.03
CA LEU A 211 -4.96 4.82 24.19
C LEU A 211 -3.48 4.59 24.51
N GLN A 212 -2.59 5.37 23.92
CA GLN A 212 -1.15 5.17 24.07
C GLN A 212 -0.64 5.30 25.52
N PRO A 213 -0.99 6.36 26.29
CA PRO A 213 -0.56 6.45 27.68
C PRO A 213 -1.18 5.36 28.56
N ILE A 214 -2.42 4.93 28.31
CA ILE A 214 -3.05 3.85 29.07
C ILE A 214 -2.30 2.53 28.82
N LEU A 215 -2.03 2.19 27.57
CA LEU A 215 -1.31 0.96 27.20
C LEU A 215 0.14 0.95 27.68
N ALA A 216 0.77 2.11 27.87
CA ALA A 216 2.13 2.21 28.41
C ALA A 216 2.22 1.81 29.89
N GLU A 217 1.09 1.77 30.60
CA GLU A 217 1.02 1.33 32.01
C GLU A 217 0.62 -0.15 32.16
N ILE A 218 0.29 -0.83 31.05
CA ILE A 218 -0.21 -2.22 31.02
C ILE A 218 0.90 -3.17 30.52
N GLU A 219 1.05 -4.34 31.14
CA GLU A 219 2.04 -5.34 30.71
C GLU A 219 1.47 -6.20 29.57
N PRO A 220 2.29 -6.62 28.58
CA PRO A 220 1.87 -7.56 27.56
C PRO A 220 1.36 -8.87 28.16
N GLY A 221 0.21 -9.35 27.68
CA GLY A 221 -0.47 -10.55 28.20
C GLY A 221 -1.50 -10.25 29.29
N ASP A 222 -1.61 -9.00 29.73
CA ASP A 222 -2.66 -8.60 30.67
C ASP A 222 -4.04 -8.60 29.99
N THR A 223 -5.02 -9.15 30.69
CA THR A 223 -6.43 -9.03 30.34
C THR A 223 -7.02 -7.81 31.02
N VAL A 224 -7.45 -6.83 30.24
CA VAL A 224 -7.95 -5.54 30.74
C VAL A 224 -9.39 -5.31 30.31
N PRO A 225 -10.22 -4.66 31.15
CA PRO A 225 -11.59 -4.33 30.79
C PRO A 225 -11.59 -3.27 29.68
N ILE A 226 -12.43 -3.48 28.67
CA ILE A 226 -12.63 -2.58 27.55
C ILE A 226 -14.12 -2.29 27.37
N THR A 227 -14.44 -1.03 27.11
CA THR A 227 -15.80 -0.60 26.76
C THR A 227 -15.79 -0.10 25.33
N LEU A 228 -16.71 -0.63 24.53
CA LEU A 228 -16.86 -0.26 23.12
C LEU A 228 -18.31 0.08 22.80
N GLU A 229 -18.51 0.99 21.85
CA GLU A 229 -19.80 1.23 21.22
C GLU A 229 -19.84 0.51 19.88
N ARG A 230 -20.89 -0.30 19.68
CA ARG A 230 -21.12 -1.06 18.44
C ARG A 230 -22.58 -0.90 18.05
N ASP A 231 -22.84 -0.41 16.85
CA ASP A 231 -24.19 -0.16 16.33
C ASP A 231 -25.06 0.73 17.26
N GLY A 232 -24.43 1.58 18.08
CA GLY A 232 -25.07 2.45 19.08
C GLY A 232 -25.34 1.80 20.44
N ASP A 233 -25.01 0.51 20.62
CA ASP A 233 -25.08 -0.19 21.91
C ASP A 233 -23.72 -0.17 22.61
N THR A 234 -23.73 0.07 23.93
CA THR A 234 -22.54 -0.05 24.77
C THR A 234 -22.28 -1.51 25.13
N ILE A 235 -21.08 -2.00 24.84
CA ILE A 235 -20.61 -3.34 25.15
C ILE A 235 -19.42 -3.24 26.09
N GLU A 236 -19.54 -3.88 27.26
CA GLU A 236 -18.46 -4.04 28.22
C GLU A 236 -17.92 -5.47 28.13
N THR A 237 -16.60 -5.61 27.98
CA THR A 237 -15.94 -6.90 27.83
C THR A 237 -14.48 -6.77 28.29
N GLU A 238 -13.69 -7.81 28.05
CA GLU A 238 -12.26 -7.84 28.39
C GLU A 238 -11.47 -8.16 27.13
N VAL A 239 -10.28 -7.59 27.02
CA VAL A 239 -9.35 -7.86 25.93
C VAL A 239 -7.97 -8.14 26.49
N GLU A 240 -7.32 -9.17 25.96
CA GLU A 240 -5.93 -9.48 26.31
C GLU A 240 -4.98 -8.67 25.41
N THR A 241 -4.05 -7.97 26.04
CA THR A 241 -3.01 -7.21 25.34
C THR A 241 -1.85 -8.13 24.94
N ILE A 242 -1.09 -7.72 23.93
CA ILE A 242 0.05 -8.47 23.41
C ILE A 242 1.28 -7.57 23.27
N LEU A 243 2.43 -8.21 23.10
CA LEU A 243 3.65 -7.53 22.72
C LEU A 243 3.57 -7.16 21.23
N ALA A 244 3.92 -5.93 20.87
CA ALA A 244 4.01 -5.50 19.49
C ALA A 244 4.99 -6.41 18.70
N PRO A 245 4.55 -7.07 17.62
CA PRO A 245 5.41 -7.94 16.85
C PRO A 245 6.42 -7.12 16.03
N GLY A 246 7.69 -7.56 16.02
CA GLY A 246 8.71 -7.03 15.12
C GLY A 246 9.29 -5.66 15.49
N GLU A 247 9.08 -5.17 16.71
CA GLU A 247 9.69 -3.92 17.21
C GLU A 247 10.90 -4.19 18.11
N ASP A 248 11.92 -3.33 18.03
CA ASP A 248 13.15 -3.41 18.86
C ASP A 248 12.89 -3.02 20.34
N GLU A 249 11.86 -2.20 20.59
CA GLU A 249 11.42 -1.79 21.92
C GLU A 249 10.13 -2.55 22.29
N GLU A 250 10.07 -3.07 23.51
CA GLU A 250 8.89 -3.78 24.02
C GLU A 250 7.73 -2.80 24.21
N ARG A 251 6.72 -2.89 23.34
CA ARG A 251 5.52 -2.05 23.39
C ARG A 251 4.26 -2.90 23.51
N THR A 252 3.42 -2.59 24.49
CA THR A 252 2.11 -3.23 24.67
C THR A 252 1.10 -2.69 23.66
N ILE A 253 0.35 -3.59 23.02
CA ILE A 253 -0.74 -3.24 22.09
C ILE A 253 -1.95 -4.14 22.31
N ILE A 254 -3.13 -3.70 21.84
CA ILE A 254 -4.34 -4.55 21.79
C ILE A 254 -4.34 -5.45 20.54
N GLY A 255 -3.71 -4.99 19.44
CA GLY A 255 -3.65 -5.75 18.19
C GLY A 255 -4.69 -5.32 17.15
N PHE A 256 -5.04 -4.04 17.06
CA PHE A 256 -5.87 -3.52 15.97
C PHE A 256 -5.23 -2.28 15.33
N SER A 257 -5.60 -2.01 14.08
CA SER A 257 -5.29 -0.77 13.38
C SER A 257 -6.45 0.21 13.58
N PRO A 258 -6.22 1.45 14.02
CA PRO A 258 -7.26 2.47 14.12
C PRO A 258 -7.50 3.17 12.78
N VAL A 259 -8.68 3.75 12.60
CA VAL A 259 -8.95 4.77 11.57
C VAL A 259 -8.58 6.15 12.12
N ASP A 260 -7.90 6.98 11.32
CA ASP A 260 -7.74 8.40 11.68
C ASP A 260 -9.07 9.13 11.46
N THR A 261 -9.72 9.48 12.56
CA THR A 261 -10.99 10.22 12.61
C THR A 261 -10.78 11.68 12.99
N THR A 262 -9.52 12.14 13.06
CA THR A 262 -9.19 13.55 13.29
C THR A 262 -9.85 14.42 12.24
N THR A 263 -10.44 15.54 12.65
CA THR A 263 -10.93 16.57 11.74
C THR A 263 -10.29 17.92 12.04
N VAL A 264 -10.20 18.77 11.02
CA VAL A 264 -9.63 20.12 11.13
C VAL A 264 -10.74 21.15 10.91
N ASP A 265 -10.96 22.00 11.92
CA ASP A 265 -11.85 23.14 11.77
C ASP A 265 -11.10 24.29 11.09
N LEU A 266 -11.55 24.64 9.90
CA LEU A 266 -11.05 25.79 9.15
C LEU A 266 -11.78 27.08 9.57
N PRO A 267 -11.11 28.23 9.54
CA PRO A 267 -11.75 29.54 9.70
C PRO A 267 -12.88 29.74 8.68
N GLU A 268 -13.92 30.47 9.06
CA GLU A 268 -15.04 30.76 8.16
C GLU A 268 -14.57 31.38 6.85
N GLY A 269 -15.01 30.80 5.73
CA GLY A 269 -14.70 31.26 4.38
C GLY A 269 -13.36 30.77 3.82
N LEU A 270 -12.54 30.04 4.58
CA LEU A 270 -11.33 29.37 4.08
C LEU A 270 -11.66 27.94 3.64
N THR A 271 -11.33 27.62 2.39
CA THR A 271 -11.43 26.26 1.83
C THR A 271 -10.07 25.83 1.34
N VAL A 272 -9.70 24.58 1.60
CA VAL A 272 -8.48 23.95 1.07
C VAL A 272 -8.90 22.62 0.44
N ASP A 273 -8.62 22.46 -0.84
CA ASP A 273 -8.92 21.24 -1.59
C ASP A 273 -7.65 20.65 -2.20
N PHE A 274 -7.56 19.32 -2.19
CA PHE A 274 -6.45 18.57 -2.74
C PHE A 274 -6.96 17.63 -3.84
N ASP A 275 -6.58 17.92 -5.07
CA ASP A 275 -6.81 17.04 -6.22
C ASP A 275 -5.90 15.81 -6.11
N THR A 276 -6.53 14.64 -6.04
CA THR A 276 -5.86 13.34 -5.91
C THR A 276 -6.21 12.37 -7.03
N GLU A 277 -6.86 12.85 -8.09
CA GLU A 277 -7.11 12.07 -9.30
C GLU A 277 -5.95 12.12 -10.31
#